data_AF-A0A966L5Q6-F1
#
_entry.id   AF-A0A966L5Q6-F1
#
_cell.length_a   1.000
_cell.length_b   1.000
_cell.length_c   1.000
_cell.angle_alpha   90.00
_cell.angle_beta   90.00
_cell.angle_gamma   90.00
#
_symmetry.space_group_name_H-M   'P 1'
#
loop_
_entity.id
_entity.type
_entity.pdbx_description
1 polymer ?
#
loop_
_entity_poly.entity_id
_entity_poly.type
_entity_poly.pdbx_seq_one_letter_code
_entity_poly.pdbx_strand_id
1 'polypeptide(L)'
;MINLYRQQQFQLYNSARNYFIARPNALIELERFLTNHIVSLVQSNLAEIKNDYNEASYLYPFWENYPPEDRGRQPIMDQYPWLEVGEHAIGAKLPRLLVNSFDVRDTGIPTGADQRFVISSKNILEATQGFTNSAWLFIDIKSVGPRDDQDHTVMSHNQVSGDGTWENSQAGVRNSILQAIGARASHDFHASIPPIYVLSDGTIAPVVIIALKPVYQMLQANHSNIRNNGQPLERIDVACIPNGLLLTQNPNYLNTYRGILFPGKDDKSKDPRKLRVRVSFSLLKKIHPWRVESILVADP
;
A
#
# COMPACT_ATOMS: atom_id res chain seq x y z
N MET A 1 13.79 -15.36 23.05
CA MET A 1 13.87 -14.19 22.15
C MET A 1 12.81 -13.13 22.46
N ILE A 2 11.51 -13.47 22.51
CA ILE A 2 10.37 -12.50 22.58
C ILE A 2 10.52 -11.38 23.63
N ASN A 3 11.01 -11.67 24.84
CA ASN A 3 11.06 -10.66 25.91
C ASN A 3 12.40 -9.93 26.03
N LEU A 4 13.42 -10.28 25.21
CA LEU A 4 14.79 -9.78 25.38
C LEU A 4 14.90 -8.26 25.24
N TYR A 5 14.20 -7.66 24.27
CA TYR A 5 14.23 -6.22 23.97
C TYR A 5 12.92 -5.51 24.30
N ARG A 6 11.95 -6.24 24.85
CA ARG A 6 10.55 -5.81 24.92
C ARG A 6 10.34 -4.53 25.74
N GLN A 7 11.05 -4.41 26.86
CA GLN A 7 10.96 -3.22 27.72
C GLN A 7 11.50 -1.97 27.02
N GLN A 8 12.64 -2.10 26.33
CA GLN A 8 13.23 -1.01 25.55
C GLN A 8 12.32 -0.61 24.38
N GLN A 9 11.82 -1.60 23.63
CA GLN A 9 10.90 -1.38 22.52
C GLN A 9 9.61 -0.69 22.99
N PHE A 10 9.05 -1.09 24.14
CA PHE A 10 7.88 -0.45 24.73
C PHE A 10 8.11 1.05 25.02
N GLN A 11 9.26 1.39 25.60
CA GLN A 11 9.59 2.78 25.94
C GLN A 11 9.79 3.63 24.68
N LEU A 12 10.59 3.14 23.73
CA LEU A 12 10.86 3.82 22.46
C LEU A 12 9.58 3.97 21.63
N TYR A 13 8.74 2.93 21.57
CA TYR A 13 7.50 2.93 20.82
C TYR A 13 6.54 4.01 21.34
N ASN A 14 6.31 4.05 22.65
CA ASN A 14 5.41 5.04 23.23
C ASN A 14 5.96 6.46 23.14
N SER A 15 7.29 6.63 23.25
CA SER A 15 7.95 7.92 22.99
C SER A 15 7.72 8.40 21.55
N ALA A 16 7.94 7.53 20.57
CA ALA A 16 7.72 7.81 19.16
C ALA A 16 6.25 8.11 18.85
N ARG A 17 5.34 7.28 19.35
CA ARG A 17 3.90 7.47 19.18
C ARG A 17 3.45 8.84 19.69
N ASN A 18 3.87 9.22 20.90
CA ASN A 18 3.53 10.52 21.48
C ASN A 18 4.13 11.68 20.67
N TYR A 19 5.37 11.53 20.19
CA TYR A 19 6.01 12.52 19.32
C TYR A 19 5.20 12.77 18.05
N PHE A 20 4.82 11.73 17.31
CA PHE A 20 4.10 11.87 16.04
C PHE A 20 2.64 12.31 16.22
N ILE A 21 1.98 11.99 17.34
CA ILE A 21 0.66 12.56 17.67
C ILE A 21 0.76 14.06 17.94
N ALA A 22 1.79 14.50 18.68
CA ALA A 22 2.01 15.90 19.01
C ALA A 22 2.51 16.72 17.81
N ARG A 23 3.20 16.09 16.85
CA ARG A 23 3.78 16.71 15.66
C ARG A 23 3.34 15.96 14.39
N PRO A 24 2.05 16.00 14.03
CA PRO A 24 1.53 15.25 12.89
C PRO A 24 2.21 15.63 11.57
N ASN A 25 2.67 16.87 11.45
CA ASN A 25 3.40 17.34 10.27
C ASN A 25 4.68 16.52 10.02
N ALA A 26 5.39 16.03 11.04
CA ALA A 26 6.56 15.19 10.82
C ALA A 26 6.21 13.87 10.11
N LEU A 27 5.02 13.33 10.39
CA LEU A 27 4.53 12.11 9.75
C LEU A 27 3.94 12.37 8.36
N ILE A 28 3.22 13.49 8.20
CA ILE A 28 2.70 13.95 6.90
C ILE A 28 3.86 14.23 5.92
N GLU A 29 4.91 14.89 6.38
CA GLU A 29 6.09 15.19 5.56
C GLU A 29 6.88 13.93 5.22
N LEU A 30 6.99 12.96 6.14
CA LEU A 30 7.56 11.65 5.84
C LEU A 30 6.77 10.91 4.76
N GLU A 31 5.44 10.84 4.89
CA GLU A 31 4.54 10.26 3.88
C GLU A 31 4.71 10.95 2.53
N ARG A 32 4.72 12.29 2.51
CA ARG A 32 4.91 13.09 1.29
C ARG A 32 6.24 12.82 0.63
N PHE A 33 7.32 12.87 1.41
CA PHE A 33 8.68 12.64 0.93
C PHE A 33 8.80 11.27 0.24
N LEU A 34 8.35 10.21 0.91
CA LEU A 34 8.45 8.85 0.37
C LEU A 34 7.51 8.63 -0.82
N THR A 35 6.30 9.21 -0.79
CA THR A 35 5.37 9.13 -1.93
C THR A 35 5.97 9.78 -3.17
N ASN A 36 6.49 11.00 -3.03
CA ASN A 36 7.15 11.71 -4.13
C ASN A 36 8.39 10.96 -4.64
N HIS A 37 9.15 10.34 -3.72
CA HIS A 37 10.29 9.52 -4.11
C HIS A 37 9.85 8.31 -4.93
N ILE A 38 8.80 7.59 -4.51
CA ILE A 38 8.26 6.44 -5.27
C ILE A 38 7.71 6.89 -6.63
N VAL A 39 7.00 8.01 -6.71
CA VAL A 39 6.53 8.58 -7.99
C VAL A 39 7.71 8.85 -8.92
N SER A 40 8.75 9.55 -8.43
CA SER A 40 9.93 9.87 -9.23
C SER A 40 10.71 8.62 -9.65
N LEU A 41 10.80 7.62 -8.77
CA LEU A 41 11.45 6.34 -9.05
C LEU A 41 10.71 5.58 -10.13
N VAL A 42 9.38 5.49 -10.07
CA VAL A 42 8.56 4.84 -11.10
C VAL A 42 8.67 5.60 -12.43
N GLN A 43 8.57 6.93 -12.42
CA GLN A 43 8.70 7.76 -13.62
C GLN A 43 10.07 7.60 -14.29
N SER A 44 11.15 7.65 -13.51
CA SER A 44 12.52 7.52 -14.03
C SER A 44 12.80 6.15 -14.65
N ASN A 45 12.05 5.12 -14.26
CA ASN A 45 12.20 3.74 -14.73
C ASN A 45 11.01 3.27 -15.59
N LEU A 46 10.15 4.20 -16.04
CA LEU A 46 8.88 3.86 -16.67
C LEU A 46 9.04 3.04 -17.95
N ALA A 47 10.09 3.31 -18.73
CA ALA A 47 10.37 2.56 -19.95
C ALA A 47 10.71 1.08 -19.67
N GLU A 48 11.57 0.81 -18.69
CA GLU A 48 11.90 -0.56 -18.26
C GLU A 48 10.65 -1.25 -17.70
N ILE A 49 9.89 -0.56 -16.84
CA ILE A 49 8.65 -1.08 -16.26
C ILE A 49 7.63 -1.43 -17.35
N LYS A 50 7.41 -0.54 -18.32
CA LYS A 50 6.51 -0.76 -19.46
C LYS A 50 6.93 -1.99 -20.25
N ASN A 51 8.20 -2.09 -20.62
CA ASN A 51 8.71 -3.18 -21.43
C ASN A 51 8.50 -4.52 -20.72
N ASP A 52 8.93 -4.63 -19.47
CA ASP A 52 8.87 -5.89 -18.73
C ASP A 52 7.43 -6.29 -18.35
N TYR A 53 6.54 -5.32 -18.10
CA TYR A 53 5.13 -5.58 -17.87
C TYR A 53 4.44 -6.09 -19.15
N ASN A 54 4.71 -5.44 -20.29
CA ASN A 54 4.09 -5.78 -21.56
C ASN A 54 4.65 -7.08 -22.15
N GLU A 55 5.90 -7.45 -21.81
CA GLU A 55 6.53 -8.71 -22.20
C GLU A 55 5.68 -9.93 -21.86
N ALA A 56 4.92 -9.89 -20.77
CA ALA A 56 3.99 -10.96 -20.40
C ALA A 56 2.98 -11.29 -21.52
N SER A 57 2.55 -10.30 -22.31
CA SER A 57 1.67 -10.52 -23.47
C SER A 57 2.42 -11.14 -24.66
N TYR A 58 3.68 -10.77 -24.90
CA TYR A 58 4.50 -11.37 -25.96
C TYR A 58 4.91 -12.81 -25.64
N LEU A 59 5.05 -13.13 -24.34
CA LEU A 59 5.32 -14.47 -23.84
C LEU A 59 4.09 -15.40 -23.88
N TYR A 60 2.97 -14.98 -24.46
CA TYR A 60 1.73 -15.77 -24.56
C TYR A 60 1.95 -17.24 -24.97
N PRO A 61 2.76 -17.58 -26.00
CA PRO A 61 2.97 -18.98 -26.40
C PRO A 61 3.54 -19.88 -25.30
N PHE A 62 4.15 -19.31 -24.26
CA PHE A 62 4.74 -20.08 -23.15
C PHE A 62 3.75 -20.40 -22.04
N TRP A 63 2.64 -19.66 -21.92
CA TRP A 63 1.67 -19.83 -20.83
C TRP A 63 0.22 -20.02 -21.29
N GLU A 64 -0.09 -19.91 -22.58
CA GLU A 64 -1.45 -20.03 -23.12
C GLU A 64 -2.17 -21.33 -22.75
N ASN A 65 -1.43 -22.43 -22.60
CA ASN A 65 -1.98 -23.74 -22.23
C ASN A 65 -2.15 -23.92 -20.71
N TYR A 66 -1.60 -22.99 -19.92
CA TYR A 66 -1.66 -22.98 -18.46
C TYR A 66 -1.93 -21.56 -17.93
N PRO A 67 -2.99 -20.87 -18.40
CA PRO A 67 -3.26 -19.50 -17.97
C PRO A 67 -3.71 -19.51 -16.50
N PRO A 68 -3.54 -18.38 -15.78
CA PRO A 68 -4.12 -18.24 -14.45
C PRO A 68 -5.63 -18.50 -14.49
N GLU A 69 -6.13 -19.27 -13.51
CA GLU A 69 -7.56 -19.60 -13.42
C GLU A 69 -8.43 -18.34 -13.30
N ASP A 70 -9.56 -18.31 -13.99
CA ASP A 70 -10.53 -17.23 -13.89
C ASP A 70 -11.05 -17.11 -12.44
N ARG A 71 -11.09 -15.88 -11.92
CA ARG A 71 -11.53 -15.59 -10.54
C ARG A 71 -12.68 -14.60 -10.51
N GLY A 72 -13.50 -14.69 -9.47
CA GLY A 72 -14.65 -13.81 -9.25
C GLY A 72 -16.00 -14.45 -9.61
N ARG A 73 -17.08 -13.67 -9.46
CA ARG A 73 -18.45 -14.14 -9.70
C ARG A 73 -18.80 -13.93 -11.18
N GLN A 74 -19.01 -15.03 -11.92
CA GLN A 74 -19.41 -15.03 -13.34
C GLN A 74 -18.43 -14.25 -14.25
N PRO A 75 -17.18 -14.73 -14.42
CA PRO A 75 -16.20 -14.09 -15.29
C PRO A 75 -16.65 -14.12 -16.77
N ILE A 76 -16.37 -13.04 -17.51
CA ILE A 76 -16.72 -12.88 -18.93
C ILE A 76 -15.76 -13.69 -19.84
N MET A 77 -14.69 -14.25 -19.27
CA MET A 77 -13.68 -15.12 -19.92
C MET A 77 -12.97 -14.52 -21.15
N ASP A 78 -12.96 -13.20 -21.27
CA ASP A 78 -12.23 -12.43 -22.29
C ASP A 78 -11.00 -11.71 -21.73
N GLN A 79 -10.68 -11.97 -20.46
CA GLN A 79 -9.59 -11.39 -19.70
C GLN A 79 -8.71 -12.50 -19.13
N TYR A 80 -7.42 -12.22 -18.94
CA TYR A 80 -6.55 -13.04 -18.10
C TYR A 80 -6.35 -12.37 -16.72
N PRO A 81 -6.36 -13.12 -15.61
CA PRO A 81 -5.93 -12.59 -14.31
C PRO A 81 -4.48 -12.09 -14.40
N TRP A 82 -4.26 -10.81 -14.04
CA TRP A 82 -3.02 -10.10 -14.36
C TRP A 82 -2.29 -9.56 -13.11
N LEU A 83 -2.61 -10.11 -11.93
CA LEU A 83 -2.09 -9.63 -10.65
C LEU A 83 -0.57 -9.82 -10.55
N GLU A 84 -0.11 -11.04 -10.81
CA GLU A 84 1.31 -11.41 -10.65
C GLU A 84 2.24 -10.65 -11.60
N VAL A 85 1.75 -10.25 -12.78
CA VAL A 85 2.52 -9.42 -13.73
C VAL A 85 2.86 -8.07 -13.08
N GLY A 86 1.89 -7.42 -12.42
CA GLY A 86 2.16 -6.18 -11.68
C GLY A 86 3.06 -6.41 -10.46
N GLU A 87 2.82 -7.47 -9.70
CA GLU A 87 3.61 -7.78 -8.50
C GLU A 87 5.09 -7.99 -8.84
N HIS A 88 5.39 -8.64 -9.96
CA HIS A 88 6.77 -8.91 -10.38
C HIS A 88 7.40 -7.77 -11.20
N ALA A 89 6.74 -7.32 -12.27
CA ALA A 89 7.32 -6.33 -13.17
C ALA A 89 7.44 -4.94 -12.53
N ILE A 90 6.68 -4.68 -11.46
CA ILE A 90 6.74 -3.43 -10.70
C ILE A 90 7.19 -3.70 -9.27
N GLY A 91 6.43 -4.46 -8.49
CA GLY A 91 6.67 -4.64 -7.06
C GLY A 91 8.05 -5.19 -6.73
N ALA A 92 8.43 -6.32 -7.32
CA ALA A 92 9.71 -6.98 -7.07
C ALA A 92 10.94 -6.18 -7.57
N LYS A 93 10.75 -5.18 -8.44
CA LYS A 93 11.83 -4.27 -8.85
C LYS A 93 12.15 -3.21 -7.80
N LEU A 94 11.17 -2.82 -6.98
CA LEU A 94 11.31 -1.66 -6.08
C LEU A 94 12.50 -1.77 -5.12
N PRO A 95 12.76 -2.91 -4.43
CA PRO A 95 13.90 -2.99 -3.51
C PRO A 95 15.24 -2.69 -4.22
N ARG A 96 15.44 -3.27 -5.42
CA ARG A 96 16.64 -3.04 -6.25
C ARG A 96 16.78 -1.58 -6.68
N LEU A 97 15.69 -0.86 -6.88
CA LEU A 97 15.74 0.55 -7.27
C LEU A 97 15.97 1.48 -6.07
N LEU A 98 15.45 1.11 -4.90
CA LEU A 98 15.51 1.91 -3.67
C LEU A 98 16.89 1.92 -3.01
N VAL A 99 17.72 0.87 -3.17
CA VAL A 99 19.09 0.86 -2.62
C VAL A 99 19.98 1.98 -3.17
N ASN A 100 19.58 2.62 -4.28
CA ASN A 100 20.28 3.79 -4.82
C ASN A 100 20.09 5.06 -3.97
N SER A 101 19.06 5.10 -3.11
CA SER A 101 18.68 6.29 -2.33
C SER A 101 18.58 6.04 -0.82
N PHE A 102 18.55 4.77 -0.41
CA PHE A 102 18.36 4.38 0.98
C PHE A 102 19.27 3.22 1.36
N ASP A 103 19.62 3.16 2.65
CA ASP A 103 19.99 1.88 3.25
C ASP A 103 18.71 1.06 3.46
N VAL A 104 18.70 -0.20 3.02
CA VAL A 104 17.50 -1.04 2.92
C VAL A 104 17.70 -2.32 3.73
N ARG A 105 16.76 -2.61 4.64
CA ARG A 105 16.72 -3.84 5.44
C ARG A 105 15.40 -4.58 5.27
N ASP A 106 15.47 -5.80 4.76
CA ASP A 106 14.33 -6.71 4.58
C ASP A 106 13.98 -7.43 5.88
N THR A 107 13.48 -6.66 6.86
CA THR A 107 13.15 -7.20 8.18
C THR A 107 11.92 -8.11 8.13
N GLY A 108 12.06 -9.34 8.61
CA GLY A 108 10.97 -10.32 8.65
C GLY A 108 9.82 -9.91 9.57
N ILE A 109 8.60 -9.98 9.06
CA ILE A 109 7.35 -9.79 9.80
C ILE A 109 6.30 -10.79 9.28
N PRO A 110 5.47 -11.42 10.14
CA PRO A 110 4.59 -12.50 9.71
C PRO A 110 3.40 -12.07 8.83
N THR A 111 3.07 -10.78 8.78
CA THR A 111 1.94 -10.25 7.98
C THR A 111 2.25 -8.85 7.46
N GLY A 112 1.64 -8.46 6.34
CA GLY A 112 1.68 -7.09 5.83
C GLY A 112 1.36 -7.00 4.34
N ALA A 113 1.81 -5.90 3.71
CA ALA A 113 1.69 -5.64 2.27
C ALA A 113 2.66 -6.48 1.42
N ASP A 114 2.51 -6.50 0.09
CA ASP A 114 3.36 -7.32 -0.80
C ASP A 114 4.86 -7.05 -0.62
N GLN A 115 5.25 -5.77 -0.59
CA GLN A 115 6.63 -5.32 -0.38
C GLN A 115 6.75 -4.61 0.96
N ARG A 116 7.76 -4.98 1.75
CA ARG A 116 8.00 -4.44 3.09
C ARG A 116 9.49 -4.36 3.36
N PHE A 117 9.98 -3.17 3.61
CA PHE A 117 11.39 -2.98 3.92
C PHE A 117 11.56 -1.75 4.81
N VAL A 118 12.54 -1.83 5.70
CA VAL A 118 12.96 -0.69 6.51
C VAL A 118 13.98 0.08 5.67
N ILE A 119 13.69 1.35 5.42
CA ILE A 119 14.60 2.26 4.72
C ILE A 119 15.14 3.31 5.67
N SER A 120 16.40 3.68 5.46
CA SER A 120 17.05 4.73 6.25
C SER A 120 17.79 5.73 5.35
N SER A 121 17.67 7.03 5.65
CA SER A 121 18.44 8.09 4.99
C SER A 121 18.46 9.39 5.79
N LYS A 122 19.37 10.31 5.44
CA LYS A 122 19.40 11.67 6.02
C LYS A 122 18.12 12.45 5.70
N ASN A 123 17.54 12.25 4.52
CA ASN A 123 16.31 12.93 4.11
C ASN A 123 15.10 12.48 4.96
N ILE A 124 15.08 11.22 5.42
CA ILE A 124 14.07 10.76 6.38
C ILE A 124 14.26 11.46 7.74
N LEU A 125 15.51 11.67 8.17
CA LEU A 125 15.79 12.42 9.39
C LEU A 125 15.27 13.86 9.29
N GLU A 126 15.48 14.51 8.15
CA GLU A 126 14.95 15.86 7.89
C GLU A 126 13.42 15.88 7.87
N ALA A 127 12.79 14.95 7.14
CA ALA A 127 11.33 14.86 7.03
C ALA A 127 10.66 14.63 8.40
N THR A 128 11.30 13.87 9.29
CA THR A 128 10.79 13.62 10.64
C THR A 128 11.23 14.67 11.68
N GLN A 129 11.83 15.77 11.23
CA GLN A 129 12.31 16.88 12.06
C GLN A 129 13.35 16.43 13.11
N GLY A 130 14.26 15.55 12.68
CA GLY A 130 15.36 15.05 13.51
C GLY A 130 15.01 13.88 14.42
N PHE A 131 13.78 13.34 14.36
CA PHE A 131 13.36 12.30 15.30
C PHE A 131 13.90 10.91 14.94
N THR A 132 13.80 10.51 13.67
CA THR A 132 14.33 9.23 13.20
C THR A 132 14.79 9.33 11.76
N ASN A 133 15.87 8.66 11.42
CA ASN A 133 16.35 8.55 10.04
C ASN A 133 15.73 7.37 9.28
N SER A 134 14.75 6.68 9.86
CA SER A 134 14.22 5.42 9.33
C SER A 134 12.70 5.42 9.20
N ALA A 135 12.20 4.69 8.21
CA ALA A 135 10.78 4.41 8.00
C ALA A 135 10.58 2.95 7.58
N TRP A 136 9.43 2.38 7.89
CA TRP A 136 9.06 1.07 7.35
C TRP A 136 8.08 1.27 6.22
N LEU A 137 8.54 1.05 5.00
CA LEU A 137 7.73 1.24 3.81
C LEU A 137 6.94 -0.03 3.53
N PHE A 138 5.62 0.11 3.42
CA PHE A 138 4.68 -0.93 3.05
C PHE A 138 4.10 -0.56 1.68
N ILE A 139 4.44 -1.32 0.65
CA ILE A 139 3.93 -1.11 -0.71
C ILE A 139 3.10 -2.32 -1.13
N ASP A 140 1.87 -2.06 -1.55
CA ASP A 140 0.96 -3.09 -2.05
C ASP A 140 0.67 -2.85 -3.52
N ILE A 141 0.72 -3.91 -4.34
CA ILE A 141 0.47 -3.84 -5.77
C ILE A 141 -0.98 -4.22 -6.06
N LYS A 142 -1.70 -3.32 -6.72
CA LYS A 142 -3.16 -3.38 -6.90
C LYS A 142 -3.52 -3.34 -8.38
N SER A 143 -3.14 -4.35 -9.14
CA SER A 143 -3.40 -4.40 -10.58
C SER A 143 -4.88 -4.49 -10.91
N VAL A 144 -5.35 -3.64 -11.82
CA VAL A 144 -6.75 -3.63 -12.28
C VAL A 144 -6.86 -3.39 -13.79
N GLY A 145 -7.89 -3.97 -14.39
CA GLY A 145 -8.27 -3.71 -15.77
C GLY A 145 -9.42 -2.70 -15.88
N PRO A 146 -9.87 -2.36 -17.09
CA PRO A 146 -10.84 -1.28 -17.33
C PRO A 146 -12.20 -1.48 -16.66
N ARG A 147 -12.56 -2.71 -16.29
CA ARG A 147 -13.83 -3.03 -15.61
C ARG A 147 -13.80 -2.82 -14.10
N ASP A 148 -12.61 -2.75 -13.52
CA ASP A 148 -12.39 -2.62 -12.08
C ASP A 148 -11.56 -1.38 -11.72
N ASP A 149 -11.23 -0.56 -12.72
CA ASP A 149 -10.54 0.72 -12.58
C ASP A 149 -11.45 1.79 -11.97
N GLN A 150 -11.56 1.76 -10.64
CA GLN A 150 -12.34 2.70 -9.85
C GLN A 150 -11.41 3.68 -9.11
N ASP A 151 -11.94 4.86 -8.75
CA ASP A 151 -11.22 5.91 -8.00
C ASP A 151 -11.03 5.56 -6.50
N HIS A 152 -10.55 4.34 -6.25
CA HIS A 152 -10.22 3.82 -4.93
C HIS A 152 -9.28 2.62 -5.04
N THR A 153 -8.75 2.18 -3.90
CA THR A 153 -8.09 0.88 -3.75
C THR A 153 -8.74 0.07 -2.64
N VAL A 154 -8.70 -1.27 -2.75
CA VAL A 154 -9.21 -2.19 -1.71
C VAL A 154 -8.05 -2.65 -0.82
N MET A 155 -8.14 -2.36 0.47
CA MET A 155 -7.11 -2.65 1.48
C MET A 155 -7.62 -3.66 2.50
N SER A 156 -6.79 -4.66 2.79
CA SER A 156 -7.02 -5.64 3.84
C SER A 156 -6.64 -5.10 5.22
N HIS A 157 -7.09 -5.80 6.28
CA HIS A 157 -6.77 -5.45 7.67
C HIS A 157 -5.25 -5.33 7.92
N ASN A 158 -4.45 -6.16 7.24
CA ASN A 158 -2.99 -6.16 7.27
C ASN A 158 -2.34 -5.19 6.28
N GLN A 159 -3.09 -4.21 5.76
CA GLN A 159 -2.61 -3.19 4.81
C GLN A 159 -2.98 -1.77 5.26
N VAL A 160 -3.55 -1.61 6.47
CA VAL A 160 -3.88 -0.31 7.07
C VAL A 160 -3.39 -0.31 8.52
N SER A 161 -2.84 0.81 8.98
CA SER A 161 -2.45 0.98 10.37
C SER A 161 -3.52 1.67 11.22
N GLY A 162 -3.55 1.35 12.52
CA GLY A 162 -4.45 1.97 13.50
C GLY A 162 -3.71 2.89 14.48
N ASP A 163 -4.36 3.20 15.60
CA ASP A 163 -3.81 4.10 16.63
C ASP A 163 -2.66 3.49 17.45
N GLY A 164 -2.51 2.17 17.43
CA GLY A 164 -1.42 1.42 18.03
C GLY A 164 -1.17 1.74 19.50
N THR A 165 -2.16 1.60 20.36
CA THR A 165 -1.95 1.76 21.80
C THR A 165 -1.16 0.57 22.36
N TRP A 166 -0.12 0.84 23.16
CA TRP A 166 0.62 -0.18 23.90
C TRP A 166 0.71 0.24 25.36
N GLU A 167 -0.20 -0.27 26.19
CA GLU A 167 -0.44 0.22 27.55
C GLU A 167 0.64 -0.18 28.57
N ASN A 168 1.14 -1.40 28.47
CA ASN A 168 2.21 -1.91 29.33
C ASN A 168 3.11 -2.88 28.57
N SER A 169 4.36 -3.03 29.03
CA SER A 169 5.36 -3.82 28.32
C SER A 169 5.05 -5.31 28.25
N GLN A 170 4.18 -5.85 29.11
CA GLN A 170 3.76 -7.26 29.08
C GLN A 170 2.61 -7.53 28.09
N ALA A 171 1.88 -6.48 27.68
CA ALA A 171 0.89 -6.53 26.60
C ALA A 171 1.55 -6.39 25.21
N GLY A 172 0.75 -6.49 24.16
CA GLY A 172 1.16 -6.13 22.79
C GLY A 172 0.47 -4.86 22.32
N VAL A 173 0.93 -4.31 21.20
CA VAL A 173 0.27 -3.17 20.53
C VAL A 173 -1.12 -3.58 20.08
N ARG A 174 -2.12 -2.72 20.31
CA ARG A 174 -3.51 -2.90 19.89
C ARG A 174 -4.00 -1.68 19.14
N ASN A 175 -4.79 -1.93 18.10
CA ASN A 175 -5.51 -0.88 17.39
C ASN A 175 -6.96 -0.81 17.88
N SER A 176 -7.49 0.40 18.03
CA SER A 176 -8.93 0.60 18.13
C SER A 176 -9.65 0.19 16.84
N ILE A 177 -10.93 -0.15 16.96
CA ILE A 177 -11.78 -0.51 15.80
C ILE A 177 -12.04 0.76 14.99
N LEU A 178 -11.67 0.72 13.71
CA LEU A 178 -11.97 1.80 12.77
C LEU A 178 -13.36 1.60 12.19
N GLN A 179 -13.97 2.68 11.70
CA GLN A 179 -15.28 2.62 11.02
C GLN A 179 -15.11 2.84 9.52
N ALA A 180 -15.56 1.87 8.72
CA ALA A 180 -15.68 2.01 7.28
C ALA A 180 -17.10 2.47 6.96
N ILE A 181 -17.27 3.68 6.44
CA ILE A 181 -18.59 4.32 6.27
C ILE A 181 -18.78 4.69 4.81
N GLY A 182 -19.71 4.02 4.13
CA GLY A 182 -20.14 4.37 2.78
C GLY A 182 -21.53 5.02 2.79
N ALA A 183 -22.00 5.44 1.61
CA ALA A 183 -23.31 6.09 1.48
C ALA A 183 -24.51 5.18 1.84
N ARG A 184 -24.34 3.84 1.78
CA ARG A 184 -25.43 2.87 1.96
C ARG A 184 -25.16 1.79 3.02
N ALA A 185 -23.91 1.70 3.49
CA ALA A 185 -23.49 0.64 4.39
C ALA A 185 -22.29 1.09 5.22
N SER A 186 -22.11 0.47 6.37
CA SER A 186 -20.92 0.59 7.19
C SER A 186 -20.53 -0.76 7.78
N HIS A 187 -19.26 -0.89 8.19
CA HIS A 187 -18.82 -1.99 9.02
C HIS A 187 -17.61 -1.59 9.86
N ASP A 188 -17.39 -2.36 10.92
CA ASP A 188 -16.17 -2.32 11.73
C ASP A 188 -14.98 -2.78 10.89
N PHE A 189 -13.87 -2.07 10.99
CA PHE A 189 -12.63 -2.42 10.32
C PHE A 189 -11.50 -2.56 11.33
N HIS A 190 -10.94 -3.76 11.40
CA HIS A 190 -9.93 -4.15 12.38
C HIS A 190 -8.53 -4.03 11.80
N ALA A 191 -8.05 -2.79 11.57
CA ALA A 191 -6.68 -2.55 11.13
C ALA A 191 -5.67 -3.27 12.04
N SER A 192 -4.71 -4.01 11.46
CA SER A 192 -3.79 -4.87 12.22
C SER A 192 -2.34 -4.40 12.19
N ILE A 193 -2.00 -3.38 11.39
CA ILE A 193 -0.65 -2.81 11.39
C ILE A 193 -0.56 -1.77 12.52
N PRO A 194 0.49 -1.77 13.36
CA PRO A 194 0.79 -0.64 14.22
C PRO A 194 1.25 0.57 13.39
N PRO A 195 1.09 1.81 13.87
CA PRO A 195 1.54 3.00 13.15
C PRO A 195 3.07 3.13 13.09
N ILE A 196 3.79 2.48 14.00
CA ILE A 196 5.24 2.58 14.17
C ILE A 196 5.76 1.19 14.56
N TYR A 197 6.97 0.86 14.17
CA TYR A 197 7.71 -0.28 14.71
C TYR A 197 8.98 0.19 15.40
N VAL A 198 9.43 -0.60 16.37
CA VAL A 198 10.75 -0.44 17.00
C VAL A 198 11.50 -1.76 16.89
N LEU A 199 12.64 -1.76 16.19
CA LEU A 199 13.47 -2.95 16.03
C LEU A 199 14.29 -3.24 17.30
N SER A 200 14.87 -4.44 17.39
CA SER A 200 15.68 -4.85 18.54
C SER A 200 16.94 -4.02 18.76
N ASP A 201 17.43 -3.34 17.73
CA ASP A 201 18.57 -2.41 17.80
C ASP A 201 18.16 -0.99 18.22
N GLY A 202 16.86 -0.75 18.48
CA GLY A 202 16.31 0.56 18.83
C GLY A 202 15.92 1.42 17.63
N THR A 203 16.05 0.95 16.39
CA THR A 203 15.55 1.68 15.21
C THR A 203 14.06 1.94 15.37
N ILE A 204 13.66 3.21 15.30
CA ILE A 204 12.25 3.64 15.27
C ILE A 204 11.85 3.86 13.81
N ALA A 205 10.85 3.10 13.34
CA ALA A 205 10.42 3.13 11.95
C ALA A 205 8.90 3.39 11.88
N PRO A 206 8.45 4.65 11.67
CA PRO A 206 7.07 4.95 11.35
C PRO A 206 6.66 4.23 10.06
N VAL A 207 5.44 3.71 10.03
CA VAL A 207 4.94 2.98 8.86
C VAL A 207 4.41 3.96 7.83
N VAL A 208 4.87 3.82 6.60
CA VAL A 208 4.34 4.56 5.44
C VAL A 208 3.73 3.55 4.48
N ILE A 209 2.45 3.76 4.13
CA ILE A 209 1.65 2.80 3.35
C ILE A 209 1.35 3.40 1.98
N ILE A 210 1.79 2.72 0.93
CA ILE A 210 1.56 3.12 -0.46
C ILE A 210 0.87 1.97 -1.21
N ALA A 211 -0.23 2.27 -1.88
CA ALA A 211 -0.79 1.39 -2.90
C ALA A 211 -0.27 1.84 -4.27
N LEU A 212 0.46 0.96 -4.95
CA LEU A 212 0.76 1.12 -6.37
C LEU A 212 -0.30 0.36 -7.15
N LYS A 213 -1.05 1.05 -7.98
CA LYS A 213 -2.18 0.49 -8.74
C LYS A 213 -1.86 0.57 -10.23
N PRO A 214 -1.23 -0.47 -10.81
CA PRO A 214 -1.08 -0.59 -12.25
C PRO A 214 -2.45 -0.78 -12.89
N VAL A 215 -2.76 0.05 -13.88
CA VAL A 215 -3.97 -0.06 -14.69
C VAL A 215 -3.55 -0.53 -16.08
N TYR A 216 -4.12 -1.64 -16.54
CA TYR A 216 -3.86 -2.19 -17.87
C TYR A 216 -5.06 -2.02 -18.80
N GLN A 217 -4.77 -1.93 -20.10
CA GLN A 217 -5.79 -1.98 -21.14
C GLN A 217 -6.18 -3.44 -21.43
N MET A 218 -7.32 -3.64 -22.09
CA MET A 218 -7.67 -4.92 -22.68
C MET A 218 -7.75 -4.77 -24.20
N LEU A 219 -6.74 -5.28 -24.91
CA LEU A 219 -6.72 -5.20 -26.38
C LEU A 219 -7.69 -6.22 -26.96
N GLN A 220 -8.50 -5.81 -27.94
CA GLN A 220 -9.47 -6.72 -28.56
C GLN A 220 -8.78 -7.92 -29.21
N ALA A 221 -9.46 -9.07 -29.20
CA ALA A 221 -8.96 -10.27 -29.86
C ALA A 221 -8.95 -10.10 -31.39
N ASN A 222 -7.87 -10.52 -32.03
CA ASN A 222 -7.69 -10.44 -33.48
C ASN A 222 -8.15 -11.75 -34.18
N HIS A 223 -8.34 -12.81 -33.39
CA HIS A 223 -8.67 -14.17 -33.83
C HIS A 223 -9.67 -14.82 -32.86
N SER A 224 -10.50 -15.74 -33.36
CA SER A 224 -11.57 -16.38 -32.60
C SER A 224 -11.11 -17.25 -31.42
N ASN A 225 -9.83 -17.63 -31.38
CA ASN A 225 -9.30 -18.62 -30.44
C ASN A 225 -8.50 -17.99 -29.29
N ILE A 226 -8.38 -16.65 -29.25
CA ILE A 226 -7.64 -15.94 -28.22
C ILE A 226 -8.61 -15.01 -27.47
N ARG A 227 -8.53 -14.98 -26.14
CA ARG A 227 -9.40 -14.15 -25.30
C ARG A 227 -9.24 -12.64 -25.55
N ASN A 228 -7.99 -12.18 -25.70
CA ASN A 228 -7.62 -10.80 -25.99
C ASN A 228 -6.22 -10.76 -26.64
N ASN A 229 -5.85 -9.64 -27.29
CA ASN A 229 -4.54 -9.47 -27.92
C ASN A 229 -3.50 -8.84 -26.98
N GLY A 230 -3.62 -9.10 -25.68
CA GLY A 230 -2.72 -8.59 -24.65
C GLY A 230 -3.38 -7.59 -23.70
N GLN A 231 -2.68 -7.35 -22.59
CA GLN A 231 -3.11 -6.49 -21.50
C GLN A 231 -2.00 -5.52 -21.11
N PRO A 232 -1.64 -4.55 -22.00
CA PRO A 232 -0.51 -3.66 -21.79
C PRO A 232 -0.79 -2.65 -20.68
N LEU A 233 0.28 -2.18 -20.06
CA LEU A 233 0.22 -1.14 -19.02
C LEU A 233 -0.23 0.20 -19.62
N GLU A 234 -1.28 0.80 -19.05
CA GLU A 234 -1.83 2.11 -19.44
C GLU A 234 -1.34 3.23 -18.52
N ARG A 235 -1.41 3.00 -17.21
CA ARG A 235 -0.93 3.94 -16.19
C ARG A 235 -0.62 3.24 -14.88
N ILE A 236 0.04 3.95 -13.99
CA ILE A 236 0.24 3.55 -12.59
C ILE A 236 -0.28 4.67 -11.70
N ASP A 237 -1.30 4.38 -10.89
CA ASP A 237 -1.71 5.29 -9.81
C ASP A 237 -0.89 4.97 -8.56
N VAL A 238 -0.29 5.99 -7.94
CA VAL A 238 0.46 5.91 -6.68
C VAL A 238 -0.37 6.58 -5.59
N ALA A 239 -0.87 5.82 -4.63
CA ALA A 239 -1.73 6.33 -3.56
C ALA A 239 -1.12 6.12 -2.17
N CYS A 240 -0.86 7.22 -1.46
CA CYS A 240 -0.42 7.21 -0.07
C CYS A 240 -1.60 7.14 0.89
N ILE A 241 -1.68 6.05 1.65
CA ILE A 241 -2.71 5.84 2.67
C ILE A 241 -2.20 6.42 3.99
N PRO A 242 -2.92 7.36 4.63
CA PRO A 242 -2.45 7.97 5.86
C PRO A 242 -2.22 6.92 6.95
N ASN A 243 -1.14 7.09 7.70
CA ASN A 243 -0.82 6.33 8.88
C ASN A 243 -1.95 6.42 9.92
N GLY A 244 -2.15 5.35 10.68
CA GLY A 244 -3.21 5.25 11.68
C GLY A 244 -3.23 6.36 12.72
N LEU A 245 -2.09 6.99 13.06
CA LEU A 245 -2.07 8.17 13.93
C LEU A 245 -2.73 9.39 13.27
N LEU A 246 -2.52 9.59 11.98
CA LEU A 246 -3.16 10.68 11.22
C LEU A 246 -4.65 10.38 10.98
N LEU A 247 -4.99 9.10 10.74
CA LEU A 247 -6.37 8.66 10.58
C LEU A 247 -7.21 8.86 11.83
N THR A 248 -6.66 8.55 13.01
CA THR A 248 -7.46 8.41 14.26
C THR A 248 -7.17 9.46 15.33
N GLN A 249 -5.95 9.99 15.42
CA GLN A 249 -5.52 10.85 16.53
C GLN A 249 -5.47 12.31 16.11
N ASN A 250 -4.49 12.69 15.30
CA ASN A 250 -4.25 14.07 14.90
C ASN A 250 -3.69 14.08 13.48
N PRO A 251 -4.37 14.69 12.50
CA PRO A 251 -5.56 15.55 12.60
C PRO A 251 -6.91 14.80 12.60
N ASN A 252 -6.91 13.46 12.74
CA ASN A 252 -8.12 12.62 12.74
C ASN A 252 -8.88 12.68 11.40
N TYR A 253 -8.22 12.24 10.33
CA TYR A 253 -8.79 12.24 8.98
C TYR A 253 -10.07 11.41 8.84
N LEU A 254 -10.29 10.37 9.66
CA LEU A 254 -11.53 9.60 9.63
C LEU A 254 -12.74 10.45 10.03
N ASN A 255 -12.56 11.36 10.99
CA ASN A 255 -13.62 12.28 11.41
C ASN A 255 -13.82 13.41 10.38
N THR A 256 -12.73 14.00 9.90
CA THR A 256 -12.75 15.18 9.02
C THR A 256 -13.17 14.84 7.59
N TYR A 257 -12.74 13.69 7.07
CA TYR A 257 -13.01 13.22 5.71
C TYR A 257 -13.83 11.92 5.76
N ARG A 258 -15.07 12.03 6.24
CA ARG A 258 -15.99 10.87 6.33
C ARG A 258 -16.11 10.16 4.99
N GLY A 259 -15.98 8.83 5.04
CA GLY A 259 -15.98 7.97 3.85
C GLY A 259 -14.63 7.82 3.16
N ILE A 260 -13.54 8.34 3.73
CA ILE A 260 -12.18 8.02 3.28
C ILE A 260 -11.96 6.51 3.31
N LEU A 261 -12.44 5.83 4.36
CA LEU A 261 -12.62 4.39 4.42
C LEU A 261 -14.10 4.06 4.24
N PHE A 262 -14.41 3.16 3.32
CA PHE A 262 -15.78 2.71 3.07
C PHE A 262 -15.83 1.21 2.75
N PRO A 263 -17.00 0.55 2.90
CA PRO A 263 -17.11 -0.90 2.78
C PRO A 263 -16.51 -1.49 1.49
N GLY A 264 -15.84 -2.64 1.63
CA GLY A 264 -15.19 -3.39 0.55
C GLY A 264 -16.10 -4.28 -0.31
N LYS A 265 -15.48 -5.22 -1.03
CA LYS A 265 -16.13 -6.25 -1.88
C LYS A 265 -16.39 -7.56 -1.13
N ASP A 266 -16.20 -7.62 0.20
CA ASP A 266 -16.30 -8.89 0.93
C ASP A 266 -17.74 -9.38 1.08
N ASP A 267 -17.89 -10.68 0.90
CA ASP A 267 -19.15 -11.38 1.11
C ASP A 267 -19.51 -11.47 2.60
N LYS A 268 -20.81 -11.62 2.88
CA LYS A 268 -21.34 -11.73 4.25
C LYS A 268 -20.80 -12.92 5.06
N SER A 269 -20.22 -13.92 4.39
CA SER A 269 -19.62 -15.10 5.04
C SER A 269 -18.18 -14.87 5.51
N LYS A 270 -17.56 -13.74 5.16
CA LYS A 270 -16.19 -13.40 5.57
C LYS A 270 -16.14 -13.15 7.08
N ASP A 271 -15.06 -13.59 7.74
CA ASP A 271 -14.80 -13.24 9.14
C ASP A 271 -14.88 -11.71 9.30
N PRO A 272 -15.78 -11.19 10.17
CA PRO A 272 -15.94 -9.75 10.39
C PRO A 272 -14.64 -9.03 10.72
N ARG A 273 -13.68 -9.71 11.36
CA ARG A 273 -12.37 -9.16 11.72
C ARG A 273 -11.40 -9.04 10.55
N LYS A 274 -11.72 -9.66 9.42
CA LYS A 274 -10.89 -9.69 8.21
C LYS A 274 -11.55 -8.99 7.03
N LEU A 275 -12.66 -8.29 7.25
CA LEU A 275 -13.30 -7.46 6.23
C LEU A 275 -12.31 -6.42 5.71
N ARG A 276 -12.28 -6.25 4.40
CA ARG A 276 -11.49 -5.27 3.68
C ARG A 276 -12.26 -3.97 3.55
N VAL A 277 -11.53 -2.88 3.44
CA VAL A 277 -12.09 -1.55 3.18
C VAL A 277 -11.63 -1.06 1.83
N ARG A 278 -12.37 -0.11 1.27
CA ARG A 278 -11.91 0.73 0.17
C ARG A 278 -11.35 2.03 0.74
N VAL A 279 -10.30 2.55 0.11
CA VAL A 279 -9.76 3.88 0.40
C VAL A 279 -10.04 4.80 -0.79
N SER A 280 -10.76 5.90 -0.55
CA SER A 280 -11.20 6.83 -1.59
C SER A 280 -10.07 7.73 -2.09
N PHE A 281 -9.73 7.64 -3.38
CA PHE A 281 -8.67 8.47 -3.97
C PHE A 281 -9.09 9.94 -4.05
N SER A 282 -10.33 10.24 -4.45
CA SER A 282 -10.86 11.61 -4.41
C SER A 282 -10.75 12.28 -3.03
N LEU A 283 -11.00 11.54 -1.94
CA LEU A 283 -10.85 12.09 -0.59
C LEU A 283 -9.39 12.22 -0.16
N LEU A 284 -8.51 11.30 -0.57
CA LEU A 284 -7.07 11.44 -0.36
C LEU A 284 -6.53 12.72 -1.02
N LYS A 285 -6.91 12.98 -2.27
CA LYS A 285 -6.56 14.21 -3.01
C LYS A 285 -7.08 15.48 -2.31
N LYS A 286 -8.24 15.41 -1.65
CA LYS A 286 -8.79 16.52 -0.85
C LYS A 286 -8.04 16.76 0.46
N ILE A 287 -7.41 15.73 1.06
CA ILE A 287 -6.51 15.93 2.20
C ILE A 287 -5.28 16.68 1.72
N HIS A 288 -4.56 16.11 0.77
CA HIS A 288 -3.48 16.77 0.03
C HIS A 288 -3.36 16.18 -1.37
N PRO A 289 -3.19 16.99 -2.43
CA PRO A 289 -3.14 16.50 -3.82
C PRO A 289 -2.09 15.41 -4.06
N TRP A 290 -0.90 15.55 -3.46
CA TRP A 290 0.23 14.61 -3.61
C TRP A 290 -0.06 13.20 -3.10
N ARG A 291 -1.15 12.99 -2.34
CA ARG A 291 -1.50 11.67 -1.82
C ARG A 291 -1.90 10.69 -2.91
N VAL A 292 -2.30 11.18 -4.09
CA VAL A 292 -2.60 10.31 -5.24
C VAL A 292 -2.08 10.97 -6.51
N GLU A 293 -1.10 10.33 -7.13
CA GLU A 293 -0.50 10.75 -8.40
C GLU A 293 -0.72 9.66 -9.46
N SER A 294 -0.97 10.07 -10.71
CA SER A 294 -1.15 9.15 -11.83
C SER A 294 -0.01 9.31 -12.83
N ILE A 295 0.69 8.23 -13.13
CA ILE A 295 1.78 8.19 -14.10
C ILE A 295 1.25 7.53 -15.36
N LEU A 296 1.03 8.32 -16.41
CA LEU A 296 0.57 7.81 -17.70
C LEU A 296 1.72 7.09 -18.42
N VAL A 297 1.42 5.94 -18.99
CA VAL A 297 2.32 5.24 -19.89
C VAL A 297 1.96 5.65 -21.30
N ALA A 298 2.92 6.24 -22.03
CA ALA A 298 2.68 6.58 -23.43
C ALA A 298 2.32 5.30 -24.21
N ASP A 299 1.32 5.42 -25.09
CA ASP A 299 0.96 4.32 -26.00
C ASP A 299 2.18 3.89 -26.83
N PRO A 300 2.25 2.62 -27.27
CA PRO A 300 3.26 2.17 -28.23
C PRO A 300 3.29 3.01 -29.51
#